data_AF-A0A8S3W755-F1
#
_entry.id   AF-A0A8S3W755-F1
#
_cell.length_a   1.000
_cell.length_b   1.000
_cell.length_c   1.000
_cell.angle_alpha   90.00
_cell.angle_beta   90.00
_cell.angle_gamma   90.00
#
_symmetry.space_group_name_H-M   'P 1'
#
loop_
_entity.id
_entity.type
_entity.pdbx_description
1 polymer ?
#
loop_
_entity_poly.entity_id
_entity_poly.type
_entity_poly.pdbx_seq_one_letter_code
_entity_poly.pdbx_strand_id
1 'polypeptide(L)'
;MQKPTEHIDDLKQRTAAWGKRIRRYTERLTRFNQNRLFQSDQKRLYKSLERPMVSGTGPAPNQADTVAFWRSLWSEPVNHNEGPWTEVVASQSAGITPMNPVIITPDDVAEAVRRAPNWKSPALDGLHHYWLKWFMVCHAVLARQFQEALNQKSLPSLFTTGITHLVPKDQGATDPSKYRPTLRMKTNLEAALPKTI
;
A
#
# COMPACT_ATOMS: atom_id res chain seq x y z
N MET A 1 51.19 33.55 32.72
CA MET A 1 49.87 33.84 32.10
C MET A 1 49.99 33.53 30.62
N GLN A 2 49.24 32.54 30.10
CA GLN A 2 49.20 32.28 28.65
C GLN A 2 48.58 33.47 27.92
N LYS A 3 49.09 33.82 26.74
CA LYS A 3 48.58 34.95 25.98
C LYS A 3 47.14 34.63 25.53
N PRO A 4 46.20 35.58 25.57
CA PRO A 4 44.79 35.34 25.22
C PRO A 4 44.59 34.66 23.85
N THR A 5 45.47 34.93 22.91
CA THR A 5 45.49 34.33 21.56
C THR A 5 45.80 32.84 21.57
N GLU A 6 46.76 32.39 22.40
CA GLU A 6 47.14 30.97 22.52
C GLU A 6 46.00 30.14 23.12
N HIS A 7 45.28 30.71 24.09
CA HIS A 7 44.13 30.06 24.70
C HIS A 7 42.96 29.90 23.74
N ILE A 8 42.70 30.92 22.90
CA ILE A 8 41.67 30.85 21.86
C ILE A 8 42.03 29.78 20.80
N ASP A 9 43.30 29.70 20.41
CA ASP A 9 43.73 28.70 19.42
C ASP A 9 43.66 27.27 19.96
N ASP A 10 43.97 27.03 21.24
CA ASP A 10 43.76 25.72 21.89
C ASP A 10 42.27 25.31 21.84
N LEU A 11 41.36 26.22 22.21
CA LEU A 11 39.92 25.95 22.18
C LEU A 11 39.41 25.64 20.77
N LYS A 12 39.91 26.34 19.75
CA LYS A 12 39.60 26.06 18.34
C LYS A 12 40.09 24.68 17.93
N GLN A 13 41.34 24.32 18.28
CA GLN A 13 41.92 23.01 17.97
C GLN A 13 41.14 21.88 18.64
N ARG A 14 40.77 22.04 19.91
CA ARG A 14 39.96 21.06 20.64
C ARG A 14 38.59 20.89 20.02
N THR A 15 37.90 21.98 19.69
CA THR A 15 36.59 21.95 19.03
C THR A 15 36.67 21.25 17.67
N ALA A 16 37.70 21.53 16.88
CA ALA A 16 37.93 20.86 15.61
C ALA A 16 38.23 19.35 15.79
N ALA A 17 39.01 18.97 16.81
CA ALA A 17 39.29 17.57 17.13
C ALA A 17 38.03 16.79 17.54
N TRP A 18 37.17 17.40 18.37
CA TRP A 18 35.89 16.83 18.75
C TRP A 18 34.94 16.71 17.57
N GLY A 19 34.84 17.74 16.71
CA GLY A 19 34.06 17.68 15.47
C GLY A 19 34.51 16.54 14.55
N LYS A 20 35.83 16.35 14.39
CA LYS A 20 36.39 15.21 13.64
C LYS A 20 36.08 13.85 14.27
N ARG A 21 36.04 13.74 15.60
CA ARG A 21 35.64 12.51 16.29
C ARG A 21 34.17 12.19 16.04
N ILE A 22 33.28 13.18 16.22
CA ILE A 22 31.84 13.02 15.98
C ILE A 22 31.60 12.55 14.54
N ARG A 23 32.23 13.20 13.55
CA ARG A 23 32.10 12.83 12.14
C ARG A 23 32.53 11.40 11.86
N ARG A 24 33.65 10.95 12.44
CA ARG A 24 34.10 9.56 12.31
C ARG A 24 33.11 8.56 12.90
N TYR A 25 32.52 8.88 14.06
CA TYR A 25 31.52 8.01 14.69
C TYR A 25 30.22 7.94 13.88
N THR A 26 29.73 9.08 13.38
CA THR A 26 28.53 9.09 12.53
C THR A 26 28.78 8.34 11.23
N GLU A 27 29.91 8.56 10.54
CA GLU A 27 30.28 7.80 9.34
C GLU A 27 30.40 6.30 9.60
N ARG A 28 30.95 5.89 10.75
CA ARG A 28 31.05 4.48 11.13
C ARG A 28 29.66 3.87 11.35
N LEU A 29 28.79 4.56 12.09
CA LEU A 29 27.43 4.10 12.36
C LEU A 29 26.61 3.99 11.08
N THR A 30 26.70 4.99 10.20
CA THR A 30 26.05 4.97 8.89
C THR A 30 26.51 3.78 8.06
N ARG A 31 27.83 3.54 7.95
CA ARG A 31 28.37 2.37 7.23
C ARG A 31 27.92 1.05 7.83
N PHE A 32 27.93 0.92 9.16
CA PHE A 32 27.45 -0.27 9.83
C PHE A 32 25.98 -0.56 9.50
N ASN A 33 25.12 0.46 9.59
CA ASN A 33 23.70 0.32 9.26
C ASN A 33 23.48 0.01 7.78
N GLN A 34 24.20 0.66 6.87
CA GLN A 34 24.12 0.40 5.43
C GLN A 34 24.58 -1.02 5.09
N ASN A 35 25.70 -1.49 5.66
CA ASN A 35 26.20 -2.86 5.44
C ASN A 35 25.25 -3.91 6.01
N ARG A 36 24.68 -3.66 7.20
CA ARG A 36 23.66 -4.55 7.78
C ARG A 36 22.43 -4.63 6.89
N LEU A 37 21.96 -3.48 6.39
CA LEU A 37 20.83 -3.40 5.48
C LEU A 37 21.13 -4.08 4.13
N PHE A 38 22.36 -3.94 3.62
CA PHE A 38 22.81 -4.63 2.41
C PHE A 38 22.69 -6.15 2.54
N GLN A 39 23.18 -6.69 3.66
CA GLN A 39 23.13 -8.13 3.93
C GLN A 39 21.70 -8.65 4.13
N SER A 40 20.83 -7.89 4.81
CA SER A 40 19.46 -8.32 5.09
C SER A 40 18.46 -8.07 3.96
N ASP A 41 18.57 -6.91 3.29
CA ASP A 41 17.64 -6.44 2.25
C ASP A 41 18.34 -5.42 1.33
N GLN A 42 19.15 -5.95 0.41
CA GLN A 42 19.89 -5.18 -0.58
C GLN A 42 19.00 -4.23 -1.41
N LYS A 43 17.76 -4.65 -1.71
CA LYS A 43 16.79 -3.85 -2.48
C LYS A 43 16.37 -2.60 -1.72
N ARG A 44 16.19 -2.68 -0.39
CA ARG A 44 15.91 -1.51 0.45
C ARG A 44 17.07 -0.53 0.49
N LEU A 45 18.32 -1.02 0.56
CA LEU A 45 19.48 -0.13 0.54
C LEU A 45 19.54 0.67 -0.77
N TYR A 46 19.48 0.01 -1.93
CA TYR A 46 19.52 0.72 -3.22
C TYR A 46 18.37 1.70 -3.38
N LYS A 47 17.15 1.33 -2.98
CA LYS A 47 16.01 2.26 -2.96
C LYS A 47 16.29 3.50 -2.12
N SER A 48 16.93 3.36 -0.96
CA SER A 48 17.26 4.51 -0.10
C SER A 48 18.34 5.42 -0.69
N LEU A 49 19.24 4.86 -1.51
CA LEU A 49 20.31 5.61 -2.20
C LEU A 49 19.77 6.32 -3.46
N GLU A 50 18.91 5.65 -4.23
CA GLU A 50 18.32 6.17 -5.46
C GLU A 50 17.18 7.17 -5.20
N ARG A 51 16.41 6.96 -4.12
CA ARG A 51 15.30 7.80 -3.72
C ARG A 51 15.57 8.31 -2.31
N PRO A 52 16.26 9.45 -2.13
CA PRO A 52 16.15 10.17 -0.86
C PRO A 52 14.66 10.33 -0.56
N MET A 53 14.26 10.02 0.68
CA MET A 53 12.86 10.01 1.11
C MET A 53 12.14 11.21 0.48
N VAL A 54 11.20 10.94 -0.43
CA VAL A 54 10.25 11.93 -0.93
C VAL A 54 9.31 12.24 0.24
N SER A 55 9.84 12.99 1.19
CA SER A 55 9.05 13.77 2.11
C SER A 55 8.57 14.90 1.22
N GLY A 56 7.28 14.96 0.90
CA GLY A 56 6.73 16.10 0.18
C GLY A 56 7.11 17.36 0.95
N THR A 57 8.09 18.10 0.46
CA THR A 57 8.59 19.34 1.08
C THR A 57 7.71 20.53 0.75
N GLY A 58 6.71 20.34 -0.13
CA GLY A 58 5.67 21.31 -0.40
C GLY A 58 4.55 21.27 0.64
N PRO A 59 3.79 22.37 0.80
CA PRO A 59 2.60 22.38 1.63
C PRO A 59 1.61 21.32 1.14
N ALA A 60 1.00 20.60 2.08
CA ALA A 60 -0.07 19.66 1.81
C ALA A 60 -1.24 20.39 1.09
N PRO A 61 -1.95 19.71 0.18
CA PRO A 61 -3.08 20.30 -0.50
C PRO A 61 -4.20 20.52 0.52
N ASN A 62 -5.04 21.52 0.28
CA ASN A 62 -6.21 21.74 1.11
C ASN A 62 -7.13 20.49 1.06
N GLN A 63 -7.54 20.02 2.24
CA GLN A 63 -8.37 18.84 2.37
C GLN A 63 -9.71 19.01 1.65
N ALA A 64 -10.33 20.19 1.71
CA ALA A 64 -11.61 20.46 1.08
C ALA A 64 -11.51 20.36 -0.45
N ASP A 65 -10.51 21.01 -1.04
CA ASP A 65 -10.26 21.00 -2.49
C ASP A 65 -9.95 19.59 -2.99
N THR A 66 -9.23 18.81 -2.17
CA THR A 66 -8.89 17.43 -2.48
C THR A 66 -10.12 16.53 -2.48
N VAL A 67 -10.99 16.67 -1.48
CA VAL A 67 -12.24 15.91 -1.41
C VAL A 67 -13.17 16.30 -2.55
N ALA A 68 -13.32 17.59 -2.84
CA ALA A 68 -14.17 18.07 -3.93
C ALA A 68 -13.74 17.47 -5.29
N PHE A 69 -12.44 17.50 -5.57
CA PHE A 69 -11.87 16.93 -6.80
C PHE A 69 -12.14 15.42 -6.95
N TRP A 70 -11.86 14.62 -5.91
CA TRP A 70 -12.09 13.16 -6.01
C TRP A 70 -13.57 12.79 -5.99
N ARG A 71 -14.40 13.60 -5.32
CA ARG A 71 -15.86 13.39 -5.28
C ARG A 71 -16.49 13.60 -6.65
N SER A 72 -16.11 14.64 -7.39
CA SER A 72 -16.65 14.86 -8.74
C SER A 72 -16.31 13.74 -9.70
N LEU A 73 -15.12 13.13 -9.57
CA LEU A 73 -14.72 12.00 -10.41
C LEU A 73 -15.44 10.68 -10.07
N TRP A 74 -15.78 10.44 -8.81
CA TRP A 74 -16.19 9.11 -8.33
C TRP A 74 -17.62 8.99 -7.83
N SER A 75 -18.22 10.10 -7.38
CA SER A 75 -19.56 10.09 -6.77
C SER A 75 -20.65 10.57 -7.72
N GLU A 76 -20.29 11.24 -8.82
CA GLU A 76 -21.25 11.71 -9.80
C GLU A 76 -21.53 10.60 -10.82
N PRO A 77 -22.79 10.15 -10.97
CA PRO A 77 -23.14 9.14 -11.95
C PRO A 77 -22.96 9.73 -13.35
N VAL A 78 -22.03 9.18 -14.12
CA VAL A 78 -21.81 9.53 -15.51
C VAL A 78 -22.64 8.58 -16.38
N ASN A 79 -23.53 9.13 -17.21
CA ASN A 79 -24.21 8.32 -18.23
C ASN A 79 -23.23 8.04 -19.36
N HIS A 80 -22.91 6.77 -19.58
CA HIS A 80 -22.10 6.33 -20.70
C HIS A 80 -23.01 6.06 -21.90
N ASN A 81 -22.69 6.66 -23.05
CA ASN A 81 -23.33 6.29 -24.30
C ASN A 81 -22.72 4.98 -24.78
N GLU A 82 -23.50 3.92 -24.85
CA GLU A 82 -23.07 2.66 -25.43
C GLU A 82 -22.76 2.87 -26.93
N GLY A 83 -21.55 2.51 -27.34
CA GLY A 83 -21.14 2.62 -28.73
C GLY A 83 -21.55 1.37 -29.55
N PRO A 84 -21.57 1.45 -30.88
CA PRO A 84 -21.91 0.31 -31.76
C PRO A 84 -21.05 -0.94 -31.55
N TRP A 85 -19.87 -0.79 -30.94
CA TRP A 85 -18.99 -1.90 -30.59
C TRP A 85 -19.61 -2.87 -29.57
N THR A 86 -20.55 -2.43 -28.74
CA THR A 86 -21.24 -3.30 -27.76
C THR A 86 -22.06 -4.38 -28.48
N GLU A 87 -22.77 -4.02 -29.55
CA GLU A 87 -23.52 -4.94 -30.41
C GLU A 87 -22.59 -5.91 -31.15
N VAL A 88 -21.43 -5.42 -31.61
CA VAL A 88 -20.40 -6.25 -32.25
C VAL A 88 -19.86 -7.28 -31.26
N VAL A 89 -19.53 -6.88 -30.03
CA VAL A 89 -19.08 -7.80 -28.98
C VAL A 89 -20.20 -8.78 -28.62
N ALA A 90 -21.45 -8.33 -28.48
CA ALA A 90 -22.58 -9.21 -28.16
C ALA A 90 -22.79 -10.29 -29.25
N SER A 91 -22.72 -9.91 -30.52
CA SER A 91 -22.84 -10.84 -31.65
C SER A 91 -21.68 -11.84 -31.74
N GLN A 92 -20.44 -11.39 -31.51
CA GLN A 92 -19.27 -12.28 -31.42
C GLN A 92 -19.35 -13.23 -30.22
N SER A 93 -19.99 -12.79 -29.13
CA SER A 93 -20.15 -13.57 -27.90
C SER A 93 -21.32 -14.54 -27.93
N ALA A 94 -22.24 -14.42 -28.89
CA ALA A 94 -23.49 -15.19 -28.92
C ALA A 94 -23.28 -16.72 -29.02
N GLY A 95 -22.15 -17.15 -29.60
CA GLY A 95 -21.77 -18.56 -29.69
C GLY A 95 -20.98 -19.09 -28.48
N ILE A 96 -20.63 -18.23 -27.51
CA ILE A 96 -19.83 -18.62 -26.35
C ILE A 96 -20.74 -19.25 -25.30
N THR A 97 -20.43 -20.49 -24.91
CA THR A 97 -21.15 -21.16 -23.83
C THR A 97 -21.04 -20.36 -22.53
N PRO A 98 -22.16 -20.11 -21.82
CA PRO A 98 -22.11 -19.39 -20.55
C PRO A 98 -21.21 -20.13 -19.56
N MET A 99 -20.52 -19.35 -18.71
CA MET A 99 -19.65 -19.91 -17.68
C MET A 99 -20.45 -20.83 -16.75
N ASN A 100 -19.86 -21.98 -16.42
CA ASN A 100 -20.43 -22.90 -15.44
C ASN A 100 -20.65 -22.19 -14.10
N PRO A 101 -21.66 -22.61 -13.31
CA PRO A 101 -21.90 -22.04 -11.99
C PRO A 101 -20.65 -22.20 -11.12
N VAL A 102 -20.17 -21.09 -10.56
CA VAL A 102 -19.02 -21.09 -9.65
C VAL A 102 -19.48 -21.56 -8.29
N ILE A 103 -18.86 -22.63 -7.80
CA ILE A 103 -19.05 -23.14 -6.45
C ILE A 103 -17.76 -22.88 -5.69
N ILE A 104 -17.84 -22.08 -4.64
CA ILE A 104 -16.69 -21.77 -3.79
C ILE A 104 -16.60 -22.83 -2.68
N THR A 105 -15.53 -23.61 -2.72
CA THR A 105 -15.24 -24.64 -1.72
C THR A 105 -14.29 -24.12 -0.64
N PRO A 106 -14.21 -24.79 0.53
CA PRO A 106 -13.22 -24.46 1.56
C PRO A 106 -11.77 -24.58 1.05
N ASP A 107 -11.52 -25.50 0.12
CA ASP A 107 -10.18 -25.70 -0.48
C ASP A 107 -9.78 -24.51 -1.36
N ASP A 108 -10.73 -23.90 -2.07
CA ASP A 108 -10.49 -22.67 -2.84
C ASP A 108 -10.06 -21.52 -1.94
N VAL A 109 -10.72 -21.40 -0.78
CA VAL A 109 -10.37 -20.41 0.26
C VAL A 109 -8.99 -20.70 0.84
N ALA A 110 -8.69 -21.96 1.15
CA ALA A 110 -7.40 -22.37 1.68
C ALA A 110 -6.26 -22.04 0.70
N GLU A 111 -6.44 -22.34 -0.59
CA GLU A 111 -5.48 -22.05 -1.64
C GLU A 111 -5.29 -20.54 -1.86
N ALA A 112 -6.38 -19.77 -1.85
CA ALA A 112 -6.32 -18.30 -1.94
C ALA A 112 -5.54 -17.69 -0.77
N VAL A 113 -5.88 -18.09 0.46
CA VAL A 113 -5.20 -17.64 1.68
C VAL A 113 -3.73 -18.06 1.70
N ARG A 114 -3.41 -19.27 1.24
CA ARG A 114 -2.02 -19.78 1.16
C ARG A 114 -1.12 -18.90 0.29
N ARG A 115 -1.65 -18.41 -0.84
CA ARG A 115 -0.93 -17.52 -1.77
C ARG A 115 -0.73 -16.11 -1.22
N ALA A 116 -1.53 -15.70 -0.25
CA ALA A 116 -1.44 -14.36 0.33
C ALA A 116 -0.14 -14.17 1.16
N PRO A 117 0.55 -13.03 1.07
CA PRO A 117 1.75 -12.77 1.87
C PRO A 117 1.40 -12.58 3.36
N ASN A 118 2.09 -13.33 4.23
CA ASN A 118 1.80 -13.43 5.67
C ASN A 118 1.63 -12.07 6.37
N TRP A 119 2.56 -11.15 6.11
CA TRP A 119 2.68 -9.87 6.81
C TRP A 119 2.27 -8.69 5.92
N LYS A 120 1.36 -8.90 4.96
CA LYS A 120 0.70 -7.75 4.30
C LYS A 120 -0.01 -6.92 5.36
N SER A 121 -0.05 -5.60 5.16
CA SER A 121 -0.73 -4.68 6.06
C SER A 121 -2.12 -5.21 6.42
N PRO A 122 -2.48 -5.19 7.71
CA PRO A 122 -3.79 -5.64 8.13
C PRO A 122 -4.85 -4.69 7.58
N ALA A 123 -6.05 -5.20 7.36
CA ALA A 123 -7.21 -4.36 7.13
C ALA A 123 -7.65 -3.70 8.45
N LEU A 124 -8.77 -2.97 8.45
CA LEU A 124 -9.26 -2.30 9.67
C LEU A 124 -9.58 -3.26 10.82
N ASP A 125 -9.81 -4.53 10.51
CA ASP A 125 -9.97 -5.63 11.45
C ASP A 125 -8.68 -6.04 12.20
N GLY A 126 -7.51 -5.55 11.77
CA GLY A 126 -6.22 -5.93 12.36
C GLY A 126 -5.75 -7.35 11.98
N LEU A 127 -6.48 -8.08 11.13
CA LEU A 127 -6.22 -9.49 10.86
C LEU A 127 -5.20 -9.65 9.74
N HIS A 128 -4.05 -10.24 10.05
CA HIS A 128 -3.05 -10.60 9.05
C HIS A 128 -3.36 -11.93 8.36
N HIS A 129 -2.93 -12.05 7.09
CA HIS A 129 -3.02 -13.32 6.35
C HIS A 129 -2.31 -14.47 7.07
N TYR A 130 -1.26 -14.17 7.83
CA TYR A 130 -0.60 -15.17 8.68
C TYR A 130 -1.62 -15.93 9.53
N TRP A 131 -2.49 -15.23 10.27
CA TRP A 131 -3.48 -15.86 11.14
C TRP A 131 -4.56 -16.59 10.35
N LEU A 132 -5.01 -16.02 9.22
CA LEU A 132 -5.97 -16.68 8.33
C LEU A 132 -5.46 -18.03 7.80
N LYS A 133 -4.14 -18.19 7.60
CA LYS A 133 -3.56 -19.48 7.20
C LYS A 133 -3.66 -20.54 8.28
N TRP A 134 -3.57 -20.16 9.55
CA TRP A 134 -3.61 -21.08 10.68
C TRP A 134 -5.05 -21.41 11.12
N PHE A 135 -5.99 -20.50 10.91
CA PHE A 135 -7.40 -20.70 11.29
C PHE A 135 -8.20 -21.45 10.22
N MET A 136 -7.90 -22.74 10.03
CA MET A 136 -8.60 -23.60 9.05
C MET A 136 -10.12 -23.68 9.28
N VAL A 137 -10.57 -23.60 10.55
CA VAL A 137 -12.00 -23.57 10.89
C VAL A 137 -12.73 -22.39 10.23
N CYS A 138 -12.04 -21.26 10.03
CA CYS A 138 -12.62 -20.10 9.37
C CYS A 138 -12.82 -20.31 7.87
N HIS A 139 -12.07 -21.21 7.22
CA HIS A 139 -12.15 -21.40 5.76
C HIS A 139 -13.52 -21.92 5.34
N ALA A 140 -14.10 -22.85 6.11
CA ALA A 140 -15.44 -23.36 5.85
C ALA A 140 -16.52 -22.28 5.99
N VAL A 141 -16.40 -21.42 7.01
CA VAL A 141 -17.33 -20.31 7.23
C VAL A 141 -17.21 -19.28 6.10
N LEU A 142 -15.99 -18.93 5.69
CA LEU A 142 -15.74 -17.99 4.61
C LEU A 142 -16.28 -18.49 3.27
N ALA A 143 -16.04 -19.75 2.93
CA ALA A 143 -16.57 -20.35 1.70
C ALA A 143 -18.10 -20.26 1.66
N ARG A 144 -18.78 -20.59 2.77
CA ARG A 144 -20.24 -20.45 2.87
C ARG A 144 -20.69 -19.00 2.66
N GLN A 145 -20.04 -18.04 3.31
CA GLN A 145 -20.39 -16.62 3.19
C GLN A 145 -20.18 -16.09 1.76
N PHE A 146 -19.10 -16.51 1.09
CA PHE A 146 -18.85 -16.13 -0.30
C PHE A 146 -19.88 -16.75 -1.24
N GLN A 147 -20.26 -18.02 -1.04
CA GLN A 147 -21.30 -18.66 -1.84
C GLN A 147 -22.66 -18.00 -1.63
N GLU A 148 -23.01 -17.65 -0.39
CA GLU A 148 -24.24 -16.91 -0.07
C GLU A 148 -24.27 -15.56 -0.78
N ALA A 149 -23.16 -14.83 -0.79
CA ALA A 149 -23.05 -13.54 -1.48
C ALA A 149 -23.21 -13.68 -3.01
N LEU A 150 -22.63 -14.73 -3.61
CA LEU A 150 -22.82 -15.04 -5.03
C LEU A 150 -24.30 -15.35 -5.35
N ASN A 151 -24.95 -16.17 -4.52
CA ASN A 151 -26.35 -16.55 -4.72
C ASN A 151 -27.30 -15.37 -4.58
N GLN A 152 -27.05 -14.48 -3.60
CA GLN A 152 -27.86 -13.28 -3.36
C GLN A 152 -27.56 -12.12 -4.32
N LYS A 153 -26.49 -12.23 -5.13
CA LYS A 153 -25.97 -11.15 -5.99
C LYS A 153 -25.73 -9.83 -5.24
N SER A 154 -25.44 -9.92 -3.94
CA SER A 154 -25.25 -8.78 -3.06
C SER A 154 -24.07 -9.03 -2.14
N LEU A 155 -23.18 -8.05 -2.05
CA LEU A 155 -21.99 -8.12 -1.21
C LEU A 155 -22.26 -7.42 0.13
N PRO A 156 -21.86 -8.03 1.26
CA PRO A 156 -21.92 -7.37 2.56
C PRO A 156 -21.19 -6.03 2.55
N SER A 157 -21.67 -5.08 3.36
CA SER A 157 -21.06 -3.75 3.50
C SER A 157 -19.58 -3.81 3.87
N LEU A 158 -19.15 -4.89 4.51
CA LEU A 158 -17.76 -5.17 4.87
C LEU A 158 -16.82 -5.26 3.65
N PHE A 159 -17.32 -5.75 2.51
CA PHE A 159 -16.58 -5.86 1.26
C PHE A 159 -16.69 -4.62 0.38
N THR A 160 -17.72 -3.79 0.59
CA THR A 160 -17.98 -2.60 -0.23
C THR A 160 -17.55 -1.30 0.42
N THR A 161 -17.17 -1.33 1.71
CA THR A 161 -16.70 -0.15 2.44
C THR A 161 -15.26 -0.27 2.90
N GLY A 162 -14.54 0.84 2.84
CA GLY A 162 -13.15 0.94 3.27
C GLY A 162 -12.74 2.40 3.47
N ILE A 163 -11.51 2.60 3.94
CA ILE A 163 -10.91 3.92 4.09
C ILE A 163 -9.98 4.19 2.91
N THR A 164 -10.22 5.30 2.23
CA THR A 164 -9.39 5.75 1.12
C THR A 164 -8.25 6.61 1.66
N HIS A 165 -7.01 6.21 1.39
CA HIS A 165 -5.81 7.00 1.65
C HIS A 165 -5.27 7.57 0.35
N LEU A 166 -4.89 8.85 0.38
CA LEU A 166 -4.30 9.53 -0.77
C LEU A 166 -2.78 9.49 -0.67
N VAL A 167 -2.13 8.87 -1.67
CA VAL A 167 -0.68 8.73 -1.73
C VAL A 167 -0.13 9.64 -2.83
N PRO A 168 0.81 10.56 -2.54
CA PRO A 168 1.35 11.46 -3.55
C PRO A 168 2.12 10.70 -4.63
N LYS A 169 1.93 11.08 -5.89
CA LYS A 169 2.62 10.53 -7.07
C LYS A 169 4.05 11.06 -7.18
N ASP A 170 4.21 12.37 -6.96
CA ASP A 170 5.46 13.12 -7.16
C ASP A 170 5.71 14.13 -6.01
N GLN A 171 6.87 14.80 -6.01
CA GLN A 171 7.26 15.78 -4.98
C GLN A 171 6.40 17.06 -4.96
N GLY A 172 5.65 17.33 -6.04
CA GLY A 172 4.75 18.49 -6.14
C GLY A 172 3.41 18.23 -5.45
N ALA A 173 3.36 18.48 -4.15
CA ALA A 173 2.28 18.05 -3.25
C ALA A 173 1.01 18.90 -3.26
N THR A 174 0.92 20.01 -4.00
CA THR A 174 -0.17 20.99 -3.86
C THR A 174 -1.40 20.69 -4.71
N ASP A 175 -1.27 19.91 -5.78
CA ASP A 175 -2.36 19.59 -6.70
C ASP A 175 -3.08 18.29 -6.29
N PRO A 176 -4.41 18.31 -6.02
CA PRO A 176 -5.21 17.12 -5.72
C PRO A 176 -5.12 15.98 -6.74
N SER A 177 -4.92 16.30 -8.02
CA SER A 177 -4.83 15.32 -9.12
C SER A 177 -3.56 14.46 -9.03
N LYS A 178 -2.53 14.95 -8.34
CA LYS A 178 -1.26 14.23 -8.17
C LYS A 178 -1.28 13.21 -7.05
N TYR A 179 -2.42 13.01 -6.38
CA TYR A 179 -2.58 11.97 -5.39
C TYR A 179 -3.24 10.74 -5.99
N ARG A 180 -2.80 9.55 -5.59
CA ARG A 180 -3.46 8.30 -5.94
C ARG A 180 -4.31 7.85 -4.76
N PRO A 181 -5.62 7.69 -4.94
CA PRO A 181 -6.45 7.08 -3.93
C PRO A 181 -6.15 5.59 -3.86
N THR A 182 -5.90 5.14 -2.64
CA THR A 182 -5.60 3.75 -2.30
C THR A 182 -6.61 3.30 -1.27
N LEU A 183 -7.45 2.35 -1.64
CA LEU A 183 -8.48 1.82 -0.74
C LEU A 183 -7.87 0.82 0.21
N ARG A 184 -8.11 1.00 1.52
CA ARG A 184 -7.95 -0.04 2.52
C ARG A 184 -9.33 -0.55 2.91
N MET A 185 -9.62 -1.81 2.56
CA MET A 185 -10.87 -2.47 2.93
C MET A 185 -10.99 -2.69 4.43
N LYS A 186 -12.23 -2.94 4.90
CA LYS A 186 -12.47 -3.23 6.32
C LYS A 186 -11.89 -4.57 6.77
N THR A 187 -11.81 -5.56 5.88
CA THR A 187 -11.23 -6.87 6.20
C THR A 187 -10.28 -7.36 5.12
N ASN A 188 -9.33 -8.21 5.52
CA ASN A 188 -8.37 -8.84 4.59
C ASN A 188 -8.93 -10.09 3.90
N LEU A 189 -10.24 -10.30 4.00
CA LEU A 189 -10.94 -11.43 3.38
C LEU A 189 -10.93 -11.37 1.85
N GLU A 190 -10.59 -10.23 1.24
CA GLU A 190 -10.31 -10.13 -0.20
C GLU A 190 -9.24 -11.15 -0.65
N ALA A 191 -8.23 -11.42 0.19
CA ALA A 191 -7.19 -12.39 -0.15
C ALA A 191 -7.68 -13.85 -0.14
N ALA A 192 -8.84 -14.10 0.49
CA ALA A 192 -9.52 -15.38 0.48
C ALA A 192 -10.48 -15.53 -0.71
N LEU A 193 -10.66 -14.48 -1.53
CA LEU A 193 -11.43 -14.59 -2.76
C LEU A 193 -10.62 -15.37 -3.80
N PRO A 194 -11.21 -16.40 -4.44
CA PRO A 194 -10.59 -17.07 -5.56
C PRO A 194 -10.37 -16.04 -6.68
N LYS A 195 -9.12 -15.90 -7.13
CA LYS A 195 -8.76 -14.98 -8.23
C LYS A 195 -9.08 -15.53 -9.62
N THR A 196 -10.03 -16.45 -9.69
CA THR A 196 -10.44 -17.13 -10.92
C THR A 196 -11.71 -16.50 -11.44
N ILE A 197 -11.56 -15.38 -12.13
CA ILE A 197 -12.35 -14.93 -13.28
C ILE A 197 -11.38 -14.26 -14.24
#